data_AF-A0A8H5F5C3-F1
#
_entry.id   AF-A0A8H5F5C3-F1
#
_cell.length_a   1.000
_cell.length_b   1.000
_cell.length_c   1.000
_cell.angle_alpha   90.00
_cell.angle_beta   90.00
_cell.angle_gamma   90.00
#
_symmetry.space_group_name_H-M   'P 1'
#
loop_
_entity.id
_entity.type
_entity.pdbx_description
1 polymer ?
#
loop_
_entity_poly.entity_id
_entity_poly.type
_entity_poly.pdbx_seq_one_letter_code
_entity_poly.pdbx_strand_id
1 'polypeptide(L)'
;MAEDQYEFDVMDAFINARNRGFCRRDICDEYFQNHKADRQKACCTRCGGVSVSSRLCCDACSPDAFMLLPLSQPPEKIRAKRRVNFKDSTMNAYDITLCNALRKWRNETLQRSGKSPNGFFGPNLILSDKLLIRIVMLARDRANKIPDIDALAHQTNWIHAKKYGAEILLYATCWYPPPAPPQPPLQGGTLANLVTSDVMAAGSSQVQPANEKRPRKCSACGSTSHNARNSVCPKHPSRKLPSADQENIPPAAASAPTTGKQKCGKCNNYGHNARNRRVCPMQQTSDANPSAAS
;
A
#
# COMPACT_ATOMS: atom_id res chain seq x y z
N MET A 1 -2.79 18.10 42.32
CA MET A 1 -2.20 16.78 41.97
C MET A 1 -1.02 17.04 41.06
N ALA A 2 0.02 16.22 41.10
CA ALA A 2 1.08 16.28 40.08
C ALA A 2 0.45 15.99 38.71
N GLU A 3 0.84 16.75 37.68
CA GLU A 3 0.29 16.63 36.33
C GLU A 3 0.38 15.18 35.81
N ASP A 4 1.50 14.51 36.09
CA ASP A 4 1.75 13.11 35.72
C ASP A 4 0.72 12.12 36.29
N GLN A 5 0.27 12.34 37.53
CA GLN A 5 -0.72 11.47 38.18
C GLN A 5 -2.09 11.65 37.52
N TYR A 6 -2.44 12.89 37.18
CA TYR A 6 -3.69 13.18 36.49
C TYR A 6 -3.73 12.54 35.10
N GLU A 7 -2.64 12.63 34.32
CA GLU A 7 -2.57 11.98 33.00
C GLU A 7 -2.70 10.45 33.10
N PHE A 8 -2.02 9.85 34.08
CA PHE A 8 -2.11 8.41 34.34
C PHE A 8 -3.56 7.98 34.64
N ASP A 9 -4.22 8.68 35.57
CA ASP A 9 -5.58 8.37 36.00
C ASP A 9 -6.60 8.55 34.85
N VAL A 10 -6.43 9.59 34.03
CA VAL A 10 -7.30 9.85 32.87
C VAL A 10 -7.11 8.78 31.79
N MET A 11 -5.87 8.38 31.48
CA MET A 11 -5.61 7.35 30.50
C MET A 11 -6.12 5.99 30.94
N ASP A 12 -5.94 5.65 32.22
CA ASP A 12 -6.49 4.44 32.83
C ASP A 12 -8.03 4.45 32.80
N ALA A 13 -8.66 5.58 33.15
CA ALA A 13 -10.09 5.75 33.02
C ALA A 13 -10.55 5.60 31.56
N PHE A 14 -9.80 6.15 30.59
CA PHE A 14 -10.13 6.03 29.17
C PHE A 14 -10.05 4.57 28.72
N ILE A 15 -8.96 3.85 29.00
CA ILE A 15 -8.77 2.45 28.62
C ILE A 15 -9.87 1.58 29.23
N ASN A 16 -10.13 1.77 30.52
CA ASN A 16 -11.08 0.98 31.31
C ASN A 16 -12.50 1.58 31.34
N ALA A 17 -12.81 2.53 30.45
CA ALA A 17 -14.07 3.28 30.46
C ALA A 17 -15.30 2.37 30.48
N ARG A 18 -15.30 1.31 29.65
CA ARG A 18 -16.38 0.33 29.60
C ARG A 18 -16.60 -0.39 30.93
N ASN A 19 -15.52 -0.83 31.58
CA ASN A 19 -15.59 -1.56 32.85
C ASN A 19 -16.01 -0.64 34.01
N ARG A 20 -15.71 0.66 33.89
CA ARG A 20 -16.06 1.70 34.89
C ARG A 20 -17.42 2.35 34.63
N GLY A 21 -18.11 1.99 33.56
CA GLY A 21 -19.38 2.62 33.18
C GLY A 21 -19.24 4.06 32.68
N PHE A 22 -18.03 4.47 32.26
CA PHE A 22 -17.77 5.79 31.73
C PHE A 22 -17.86 5.83 30.20
N CYS A 23 -18.32 6.97 29.70
CA CYS A 23 -18.32 7.32 28.29
C CYS A 23 -16.91 7.76 27.88
N ARG A 24 -16.32 7.16 26.82
CA ARG A 24 -14.97 7.57 26.36
C ARG A 24 -14.92 9.04 25.93
N ARG A 25 -16.03 9.57 25.44
CA ARG A 25 -16.14 10.98 25.01
C ARG A 25 -16.08 11.93 26.21
N ASP A 26 -16.80 11.62 27.28
CA ASP A 26 -16.78 12.44 28.50
C ASP A 26 -15.35 12.54 29.07
N ILE A 27 -14.59 11.44 29.05
CA ILE A 27 -13.19 11.43 29.49
C ILE A 27 -12.31 12.31 28.59
N CYS A 28 -12.49 12.24 27.27
CA CYS A 28 -11.78 13.13 26.34
C CYS A 28 -12.18 14.59 26.52
N ASP A 29 -13.48 14.89 26.67
CA ASP A 29 -13.97 16.24 26.85
C ASP A 29 -13.49 16.83 28.18
N GLU A 30 -13.37 16.02 29.24
CA GLU A 30 -12.74 16.44 30.49
C GLU A 30 -11.24 16.73 30.32
N TYR A 31 -10.50 15.81 29.72
CA TYR A 31 -9.05 15.95 29.51
C TYR A 31 -8.69 17.17 28.66
N PHE A 32 -9.44 17.42 27.58
CA PHE A 32 -9.23 18.55 26.68
C PHE A 32 -10.02 19.81 27.06
N GLN A 33 -10.73 19.80 28.21
CA GLN A 33 -11.59 20.89 28.68
C GLN A 33 -12.62 21.34 27.63
N ASN A 34 -13.10 20.40 26.82
CA ASN A 34 -14.07 20.61 25.74
C ASN A 34 -15.51 20.48 26.27
N HIS A 35 -15.85 21.22 27.32
CA HIS A 35 -17.16 21.16 27.99
C HIS A 35 -18.31 21.81 27.18
N LYS A 36 -18.15 21.96 25.85
CA LYS A 36 -19.15 22.58 24.97
C LYS A 36 -20.39 21.70 24.75
N ALA A 37 -20.34 20.44 25.17
CA ALA A 37 -21.51 19.56 25.19
C ALA A 37 -22.19 19.65 26.57
N ASP A 38 -23.47 20.02 26.59
CA ASP A 38 -24.27 20.08 27.83
C ASP A 38 -24.15 18.77 28.63
N ARG A 39 -23.56 18.86 29.83
CA ARG A 39 -23.30 17.74 30.75
C ARG A 39 -24.58 17.07 31.29
N GLN A 40 -25.76 17.65 31.07
CA GLN A 40 -26.95 17.35 31.87
C GLN A 40 -27.80 16.16 31.37
N LYS A 41 -27.38 15.42 30.34
CA LYS A 41 -28.14 14.26 29.83
C LYS A 41 -27.21 13.11 29.42
N ALA A 42 -27.24 12.03 30.20
CA ALA A 42 -26.67 10.68 29.97
C ALA A 42 -25.82 10.53 28.69
N CYS A 43 -24.49 10.63 28.78
CA CYS A 43 -23.38 10.44 27.79
C CYS A 43 -23.56 10.91 26.33
N CYS A 44 -24.78 10.96 25.79
CA CYS A 44 -25.09 11.46 24.48
C CYS A 44 -26.61 11.66 24.35
N THR A 45 -27.08 12.90 24.35
CA THR A 45 -28.32 13.28 23.62
C THR A 45 -28.28 12.87 22.13
N ARG A 46 -27.07 12.56 21.61
CA ARG A 46 -26.84 11.89 20.32
C ARG A 46 -27.16 10.39 20.26
N CYS A 47 -27.24 9.67 21.39
CA CYS A 47 -27.51 8.23 21.44
C CYS A 47 -28.74 7.89 22.32
N GLY A 48 -29.12 8.77 23.27
CA GLY A 48 -30.21 8.53 24.23
C GLY A 48 -31.59 9.09 23.84
N GLY A 49 -31.71 9.79 22.70
CA GLY A 49 -32.98 10.39 22.27
C GLY A 49 -33.63 9.72 21.06
N VAL A 50 -32.84 9.30 20.07
CA VAL A 50 -33.36 8.74 18.81
C VAL A 50 -32.40 7.67 18.30
N SER A 51 -32.82 6.43 18.44
CA SER A 51 -32.22 5.21 17.88
C SER A 51 -30.93 4.69 18.55
N VAL A 52 -31.03 3.42 18.96
CA VAL A 52 -30.03 2.52 19.54
C VAL A 52 -28.89 2.18 18.55
N SER A 53 -28.63 3.02 17.54
CA SER A 53 -27.68 2.69 16.45
C SER A 53 -27.03 3.91 15.82
N SER A 54 -26.67 4.91 16.63
CA SER A 54 -25.72 5.91 16.14
C SER A 54 -24.37 5.22 15.97
N ARG A 55 -23.95 4.95 14.72
CA ARG A 55 -22.59 4.50 14.34
C ARG A 55 -21.48 5.41 14.86
N LEU A 56 -21.84 6.55 15.46
CA LEU A 56 -20.96 7.54 16.02
C LEU A 56 -20.83 7.42 17.55
N CYS A 57 -21.55 6.53 18.24
CA CYS A 57 -21.36 6.30 19.68
C CYS A 57 -20.01 5.59 19.96
N CYS A 58 -19.47 5.73 21.17
CA CYS A 58 -18.27 4.97 21.55
C CYS A 58 -18.62 3.53 21.95
N ASP A 59 -17.63 2.63 21.90
CA ASP A 59 -17.74 1.21 22.26
C ASP A 59 -18.20 0.96 23.69
N ALA A 60 -17.91 1.88 24.62
CA ALA A 60 -18.39 1.79 25.99
C ALA A 60 -19.92 1.97 26.11
N CYS A 61 -20.53 2.74 25.21
CA CYS A 61 -21.95 3.14 25.31
C CYS A 61 -22.86 2.42 24.30
N SER A 62 -22.28 1.86 23.23
CA SER A 62 -22.99 1.00 22.30
C SER A 62 -22.13 -0.23 21.97
N PRO A 63 -21.90 -1.14 22.94
CA PRO A 63 -21.06 -2.32 22.70
C PRO A 63 -21.58 -3.16 21.54
N ASP A 64 -22.89 -3.20 21.33
CA ASP A 64 -23.54 -3.96 20.28
C ASP A 64 -23.29 -3.41 18.87
N ALA A 65 -22.98 -2.11 18.73
CA ALA A 65 -22.58 -1.55 17.44
C ALA A 65 -21.16 -1.97 17.01
N PHE A 66 -20.35 -2.43 17.96
CA PHE A 66 -18.98 -2.90 17.74
C PHE A 66 -18.86 -4.42 17.86
N MET A 67 -19.89 -5.11 18.33
CA MET A 67 -20.08 -6.53 18.09
C MET A 67 -20.08 -6.68 16.57
N LEU A 68 -19.01 -7.27 16.05
CA LEU A 68 -18.82 -7.52 14.63
C LEU A 68 -20.06 -8.26 14.13
N LEU A 69 -21.03 -7.51 13.57
CA LEU A 69 -22.08 -8.09 12.75
C LEU A 69 -21.37 -9.05 11.82
N PRO A 70 -21.85 -10.29 11.65
CA PRO A 70 -21.21 -11.26 10.76
C PRO A 70 -21.05 -10.54 9.43
N LEU A 71 -19.82 -10.10 9.14
CA LEU A 71 -19.53 -9.24 8.01
C LEU A 71 -19.96 -10.07 6.82
N SER A 72 -21.10 -9.70 6.23
CA SER A 72 -21.58 -10.24 4.97
C SER A 72 -20.37 -10.29 4.05
N GLN A 73 -19.95 -11.53 3.76
CA GLN A 73 -18.72 -11.95 3.10
C GLN A 73 -17.65 -10.87 2.89
N PRO A 74 -16.42 -11.03 3.43
CA PRO A 74 -15.37 -10.03 3.27
C PRO A 74 -15.27 -9.63 1.79
N PRO A 75 -15.33 -8.32 1.49
CA PRO A 75 -15.42 -7.86 0.10
C PRO A 75 -14.32 -8.50 -0.71
N GLU A 76 -14.62 -8.89 -1.95
CA GLU A 76 -13.65 -9.51 -2.84
C GLU A 76 -12.37 -8.69 -2.81
N LYS A 77 -11.28 -9.34 -2.39
CA LYS A 77 -9.99 -8.68 -2.24
C LYS A 77 -9.47 -8.34 -3.63
N ILE A 78 -9.83 -7.17 -4.14
CA ILE A 78 -9.20 -6.60 -5.33
C ILE A 78 -7.71 -6.48 -4.99
N ARG A 79 -6.88 -7.24 -5.71
CA ARG A 79 -5.43 -7.18 -5.52
C ARG A 79 -4.98 -5.76 -5.81
N ALA A 80 -4.52 -5.05 -4.78
CA ALA A 80 -3.95 -3.73 -4.95
C ALA A 80 -2.82 -3.81 -5.98
N LYS A 81 -2.84 -2.90 -6.97
CA LYS A 81 -1.74 -2.74 -7.92
C LYS A 81 -0.45 -2.49 -7.11
N ARG A 82 0.64 -3.14 -7.53
CA ARG A 82 1.92 -3.09 -6.81
C ARG A 82 2.55 -1.71 -6.95
N ARG A 83 2.97 -1.14 -5.82
CA ARG A 83 3.81 0.06 -5.81
C ARG A 83 5.23 -0.30 -6.16
N VAL A 84 5.89 0.61 -6.85
CA VAL A 84 7.32 0.49 -7.17
C VAL A 84 8.10 0.62 -5.87
N ASN A 85 8.94 -0.36 -5.54
CA ASN A 85 9.89 -0.22 -4.46
C ASN A 85 11.19 0.37 -5.02
N PHE A 86 11.75 1.37 -4.34
CA PHE A 86 13.05 1.92 -4.70
C PHE A 86 14.08 1.41 -3.70
N LYS A 87 15.25 1.04 -4.18
CA LYS A 87 16.40 0.81 -3.31
C LYS A 87 16.87 2.16 -2.76
N ASP A 88 17.38 2.17 -1.53
CA ASP A 88 18.01 3.36 -0.96
C ASP A 88 19.06 3.86 -1.94
N SER A 89 18.78 5.03 -2.49
CA SER A 89 19.56 5.64 -3.56
C SER A 89 19.85 7.05 -3.13
N THR A 90 21.11 7.42 -3.26
CA THR A 90 21.58 8.79 -3.01
C THR A 90 20.87 9.75 -3.97
N MET A 91 20.41 10.89 -3.44
CA MET A 91 19.84 11.95 -4.24
C MET A 91 20.94 12.61 -5.06
N ASN A 92 20.72 12.77 -6.36
CA ASN A 92 21.63 13.53 -7.22
C ASN A 92 21.32 15.05 -7.14
N ALA A 93 22.10 15.88 -7.83
CA ALA A 93 21.88 17.34 -7.85
C ALA A 93 20.51 17.75 -8.43
N TYR A 94 20.00 17.02 -9.43
CA TYR A 94 18.68 17.25 -10.02
C TYR A 94 17.55 16.92 -9.04
N ASP A 95 17.68 15.83 -8.28
CA ASP A 95 16.76 15.40 -7.23
C ASP A 95 16.64 16.47 -6.14
N ILE A 96 17.78 17.03 -5.71
CA ILE A 96 17.82 18.11 -4.72
C ILE A 96 17.12 19.35 -5.25
N THR A 97 17.37 19.71 -6.50
CA THR A 97 16.75 20.91 -7.11
C THR A 97 15.24 20.75 -7.28
N LEU A 98 14.77 19.60 -7.78
CA LEU A 98 13.33 19.27 -7.83
C LEU A 98 12.72 19.25 -6.43
N CYS A 99 13.43 18.69 -5.44
CA CYS A 99 12.99 18.66 -4.05
C CYS A 99 12.77 20.08 -3.49
N ASN A 100 13.73 20.97 -3.71
CA ASN A 100 13.64 22.37 -3.30
C ASN A 100 12.51 23.12 -4.03
N ALA A 101 12.33 22.89 -5.34
CA ALA A 101 11.23 23.46 -6.11
C ALA A 101 9.86 23.01 -5.55
N LEU A 102 9.70 21.74 -5.23
CA LEU A 102 8.48 21.20 -4.62
C LEU A 102 8.24 21.74 -3.20
N ARG A 103 9.29 21.96 -2.40
CA ARG A 103 9.18 22.61 -1.08
C ARG A 103 8.69 24.05 -1.21
N LYS A 104 9.24 24.81 -2.16
CA LYS A 104 8.79 26.17 -2.45
C LYS A 104 7.33 26.19 -2.88
N TRP A 105 6.96 25.37 -3.87
CA TRP A 105 5.58 25.21 -4.32
C TRP A 105 4.62 24.85 -3.18
N ARG A 106 5.03 23.94 -2.30
CA ARG A 106 4.24 23.52 -1.13
C ARG A 106 3.95 24.69 -0.19
N ASN A 107 4.95 25.53 0.09
CA ASN A 107 4.81 26.70 0.96
C ASN A 107 3.90 27.76 0.32
N GLU A 108 4.06 28.03 -0.98
CA GLU A 108 3.20 28.95 -1.72
C GLU A 108 1.75 28.44 -1.79
N THR A 109 1.55 27.13 -1.94
CA THR A 109 0.22 26.50 -1.94
C THR A 109 -0.45 26.61 -0.57
N LEU A 110 0.32 26.46 0.51
CA LEU A 110 -0.19 26.67 1.88
C LEU A 110 -0.65 28.12 2.08
N GLN A 111 0.18 29.09 1.67
CA GLN A 111 -0.15 30.51 1.73
C GLN A 111 -1.41 30.85 0.91
N ARG A 112 -1.49 30.37 -0.34
CA ARG A 112 -2.68 30.52 -1.20
C ARG A 112 -3.95 29.93 -0.59
N SER A 113 -3.82 28.88 0.23
CA SER A 113 -4.96 28.26 0.91
C SER A 113 -5.46 29.02 2.15
N GLY A 114 -4.85 30.16 2.49
CA GLY A 114 -5.19 30.96 3.67
C GLY A 114 -4.83 30.28 5.00
N LYS A 115 -3.98 29.26 4.97
CA LYS A 115 -3.56 28.52 6.16
C LYS A 115 -2.30 29.14 6.73
N SER A 116 -2.25 29.29 8.05
CA SER A 116 -1.09 29.82 8.74
C SER A 116 0.13 28.92 8.50
N PRO A 117 1.29 29.47 8.07
CA PRO A 117 2.54 28.71 7.96
C PRO A 117 3.02 28.18 9.31
N ASN A 118 2.61 28.85 10.40
CA ASN A 118 2.96 28.50 11.78
C ASN A 118 1.93 27.56 12.44
N GLY A 119 0.97 27.03 11.68
CA GLY A 119 0.04 26.03 12.19
C GLY A 119 0.76 24.74 12.58
N PHE A 120 0.20 23.98 13.52
CA PHE A 120 0.78 22.74 14.05
C PHE A 120 1.29 21.76 12.96
N PHE A 121 0.56 21.63 11.85
CA PHE A 121 0.96 20.77 10.73
C PHE A 121 1.79 21.50 9.65
N GLY A 122 1.73 22.83 9.61
CA GLY A 122 2.45 23.68 8.66
C GLY A 122 2.33 23.22 7.19
N PRO A 123 3.42 23.33 6.40
CA PRO A 123 3.47 22.87 5.01
C PRO A 123 3.19 21.38 4.80
N ASN A 124 3.44 20.55 5.82
CA ASN A 124 3.22 19.10 5.74
C ASN A 124 1.74 18.73 5.57
N LEU A 125 0.82 19.66 5.85
CA LEU A 125 -0.61 19.48 5.57
C LEU A 125 -0.91 19.33 4.07
N ILE A 126 -0.15 20.01 3.20
CA ILE A 126 -0.35 19.94 1.75
C ILE A 126 0.38 18.71 1.19
N LEU A 127 1.67 18.58 1.49
CA LEU A 127 2.53 17.52 0.97
C LEU A 127 3.64 17.21 1.99
N SER A 128 3.60 16.04 2.63
CA SER A 128 4.65 15.65 3.59
C SER A 128 6.03 15.47 2.92
N ASP A 129 7.11 15.65 3.68
CA ASP A 129 8.47 15.44 3.17
C ASP A 129 8.69 14.01 2.62
N LYS A 130 8.09 12.99 3.26
CA LYS A 130 8.15 11.60 2.78
C LYS A 130 7.51 11.45 1.38
N LEU A 131 6.37 12.10 1.15
CA LEU A 131 5.71 12.10 -0.16
C LEU A 131 6.52 12.87 -1.19
N LEU A 132 7.13 13.99 -0.80
CA LEU A 132 7.96 14.80 -1.67
C LEU A 132 9.17 14.00 -2.17
N ILE A 133 9.91 13.35 -1.27
CA ILE A 133 11.02 12.45 -1.63
C ILE A 133 10.54 11.33 -2.55
N ARG A 134 9.40 10.72 -2.23
CA ARG A 134 8.78 9.66 -3.05
C ARG A 134 8.46 10.14 -4.47
N ILE A 135 7.95 11.36 -4.63
CA ILE A 135 7.65 11.97 -5.93
C ILE A 135 8.93 12.20 -6.72
N VAL A 136 9.99 12.71 -6.07
CA VAL A 136 11.31 12.89 -6.71
C VAL A 136 11.85 11.55 -7.22
N MET A 137 11.78 10.49 -6.43
CA MET A 137 12.20 9.15 -6.86
C MET A 137 11.36 8.60 -8.03
N LEU A 138 10.04 8.83 -8.01
CA LEU A 138 9.14 8.45 -9.12
C LEU A 138 9.43 9.25 -10.40
N ALA A 139 9.76 10.53 -10.25
CA ALA A 139 10.11 11.43 -11.33
C ALA A 139 11.50 11.14 -11.92
N ARG A 140 12.44 10.61 -11.14
CA ARG A 140 13.77 10.23 -11.63
C ARG A 140 13.76 8.94 -12.44
N ASP A 141 13.03 7.92 -11.97
CA ASP A 141 12.93 6.60 -12.63
C ASP A 141 11.98 6.63 -13.86
N ARG A 142 12.01 7.75 -14.59
CA ARG A 142 10.88 8.37 -15.28
C ARG A 142 10.36 7.71 -16.54
N ALA A 143 10.95 6.60 -16.96
CA ALA A 143 10.57 6.03 -18.24
C ALA A 143 9.10 5.58 -18.34
N ASN A 144 8.28 5.51 -17.24
CA ASN A 144 6.80 5.38 -17.30
C ASN A 144 6.07 5.25 -15.93
N LYS A 145 6.62 5.71 -14.78
CA LYS A 145 6.03 5.35 -13.47
C LYS A 145 4.84 6.21 -13.02
N ILE A 146 4.78 7.48 -13.46
CA ILE A 146 3.71 8.43 -13.13
C ILE A 146 3.30 9.28 -14.35
N PRO A 147 2.78 8.66 -15.45
CA PRO A 147 2.40 9.40 -16.65
C PRO A 147 1.19 10.32 -16.44
N ASP A 148 0.31 9.96 -15.50
CA ASP A 148 -0.94 10.64 -15.23
C ASP A 148 -1.18 10.83 -13.73
N ILE A 149 -2.22 11.59 -13.41
CA ILE A 149 -2.61 11.91 -12.03
C ILE A 149 -3.02 10.64 -11.28
N ASP A 150 -3.64 9.68 -11.96
CA ASP A 150 -4.07 8.41 -11.36
C ASP A 150 -2.89 7.52 -10.98
N ALA A 151 -1.85 7.43 -11.82
CA ALA A 151 -0.61 6.74 -11.47
C ALA A 151 0.10 7.43 -10.31
N LEU A 152 0.12 8.77 -10.28
CA LEU A 152 0.66 9.52 -9.14
C LEU A 152 -0.11 9.18 -7.85
N ALA A 153 -1.44 9.27 -7.87
CA ALA A 153 -2.30 8.93 -6.74
C ALA A 153 -2.07 7.48 -6.28
N HIS A 154 -1.95 6.56 -7.24
CA HIS A 154 -1.75 5.15 -6.96
C HIS A 154 -0.37 4.83 -6.35
N GLN A 155 0.70 5.44 -6.87
CA GLN A 155 2.08 5.19 -6.41
C GLN A 155 2.40 5.87 -5.07
N THR A 156 1.68 6.93 -4.71
CA THR A 156 1.93 7.75 -3.52
C THR A 156 0.87 7.58 -2.43
N ASN A 157 -0.34 7.13 -2.77
CA ASN A 157 -1.51 7.17 -1.89
C ASN A 157 -1.87 8.58 -1.39
N TRP A 158 -1.45 9.61 -2.12
CA TRP A 158 -1.67 10.99 -1.69
C TRP A 158 -3.11 11.42 -2.00
N ILE A 159 -3.88 11.72 -0.95
CA ILE A 159 -5.31 12.08 -1.06
C ILE A 159 -5.54 13.35 -1.89
N HIS A 160 -4.56 14.24 -1.98
CA HIS A 160 -4.67 15.49 -2.75
C HIS A 160 -4.10 15.37 -4.17
N ALA A 161 -3.74 14.15 -4.61
CA ALA A 161 -3.22 13.93 -5.97
C ALA A 161 -4.20 14.43 -7.05
N LYS A 162 -5.51 14.25 -6.87
CA LYS A 162 -6.50 14.78 -7.83
C LYS A 162 -6.53 16.31 -7.91
N LYS A 163 -6.27 16.99 -6.78
CA LYS A 163 -6.33 18.45 -6.68
C LYS A 163 -5.05 19.12 -7.17
N TYR A 164 -3.89 18.57 -6.80
CA TYR A 164 -2.59 19.19 -7.03
C TYR A 164 -1.69 18.41 -7.99
N GLY A 165 -2.11 17.22 -8.43
CA GLY A 165 -1.29 16.31 -9.21
C GLY A 165 -0.84 16.88 -10.55
N ALA A 166 -1.69 17.67 -11.22
CA ALA A 166 -1.34 18.31 -12.49
C ALA A 166 -0.12 19.26 -12.35
N GLU A 167 -0.14 20.14 -11.33
CA GLU A 167 0.99 21.03 -11.03
C GLU A 167 2.25 20.22 -10.68
N ILE A 168 2.12 19.20 -9.84
CA ILE A 168 3.25 18.33 -9.46
C ILE A 168 3.85 17.61 -10.68
N LEU A 169 3.02 17.10 -11.59
CA LEU A 169 3.48 16.46 -12.81
C LEU A 169 4.19 17.45 -13.75
N LEU A 170 3.77 18.72 -13.77
CA LEU A 170 4.47 19.77 -14.51
C LEU A 170 5.88 20.01 -13.94
N TYR A 171 6.04 20.13 -12.62
CA TYR A 171 7.36 20.23 -11.98
C TYR A 171 8.22 19.02 -12.31
N ALA A 172 7.68 17.81 -12.14
CA ALA A 172 8.41 16.60 -12.50
C ALA A 172 8.87 16.62 -13.97
N THR A 173 8.06 17.20 -14.87
CA THR A 173 8.30 17.22 -16.33
C THR A 173 9.33 18.23 -16.76
N CYS A 174 9.38 19.35 -16.08
CA CYS A 174 10.42 20.35 -16.27
C CYS A 174 11.81 19.78 -15.94
N TRP A 175 11.95 19.05 -14.84
CA TRP A 175 13.27 18.60 -14.35
C TRP A 175 13.77 17.29 -14.96
N TYR A 176 12.87 16.46 -15.46
CA TYR A 176 13.25 15.17 -16.02
C TYR A 176 12.47 14.87 -17.31
N PRO A 177 12.57 15.62 -18.41
CA PRO A 177 11.69 15.45 -19.58
C PRO A 177 11.56 13.99 -20.06
N PRO A 178 10.38 13.57 -20.58
CA PRO A 178 10.24 12.22 -21.15
C PRO A 178 11.33 11.98 -22.20
N PRO A 179 11.91 10.76 -22.25
CA PRO A 179 12.89 10.46 -23.28
C PRO A 179 12.28 10.73 -24.65
N ALA A 180 13.04 11.39 -25.53
CA ALA A 180 12.60 11.65 -26.89
C ALA A 180 12.15 10.32 -27.52
N PRO A 181 11.02 10.31 -28.27
CA PRO A 181 10.63 9.11 -29.00
C PRO A 181 11.81 8.63 -29.84
N PRO A 182 12.06 7.31 -29.91
CA PRO A 182 13.16 6.78 -30.71
C PRO A 182 13.00 7.32 -32.13
N GLN A 183 14.00 8.06 -32.61
CA GLN A 183 13.97 8.58 -33.96
C GLN A 183 13.86 7.38 -34.91
N PRO A 184 12.93 7.41 -35.88
CA PRO A 184 12.87 6.36 -36.88
C PRO A 184 14.26 6.23 -37.52
N PRO A 185 14.75 5.01 -37.76
CA PRO A 185 16.04 4.82 -38.40
C PRO A 185 16.04 5.66 -39.68
N LEU A 186 17.00 6.58 -39.79
CA LEU A 186 17.25 7.37 -40.99
C LEU A 186 17.30 6.38 -42.15
N GLN A 187 16.21 6.29 -42.91
CA GLN A 187 16.20 5.53 -44.13
C GLN A 187 17.22 6.22 -45.02
N GLY A 188 18.39 5.60 -45.18
CA GLY A 188 19.43 6.07 -46.06
C GLY A 188 18.86 6.14 -47.47
N GLY A 189 18.36 7.33 -47.83
CA GLY A 189 17.87 7.62 -49.16
C GLY A 189 19.04 7.49 -50.12
N THR A 190 19.05 6.38 -50.86
CA THR A 190 19.87 6.26 -52.06
C THR A 190 19.35 7.31 -53.03
N LEU A 191 20.14 8.35 -53.29
CA LEU A 191 19.86 9.33 -54.32
C LEU A 191 19.91 8.63 -55.69
N ALA A 192 18.76 8.18 -56.18
CA ALA A 192 18.59 7.85 -57.59
C ALA A 192 17.14 8.09 -58.02
N ASN A 193 17.02 8.96 -59.03
CA ASN A 193 15.89 9.18 -59.93
C ASN A 193 14.81 10.18 -59.50
N LEU A 194 15.09 11.45 -59.88
CA LEU A 194 14.09 12.30 -60.52
C LEU A 194 13.44 11.54 -61.67
N VAL A 195 12.11 11.40 -61.69
CA VAL A 195 11.23 11.77 -62.83
C VAL A 195 9.82 12.01 -62.28
N THR A 196 9.26 13.13 -62.73
CA THR A 196 7.89 13.66 -62.65
C THR A 196 6.73 12.67 -62.69
N SER A 197 5.68 12.91 -61.90
CA SER A 197 4.37 13.42 -62.41
C SER A 197 3.27 13.40 -61.33
N ASP A 198 2.50 14.48 -61.31
CA ASP A 198 1.21 14.66 -60.64
C ASP A 198 0.21 13.52 -60.91
N VAL A 199 -0.41 12.96 -59.87
CA VAL A 199 -1.82 12.52 -59.87
C VAL A 199 -2.37 12.55 -58.44
N MET A 200 -3.50 13.22 -58.26
CA MET A 200 -4.35 13.22 -57.06
C MET A 200 -4.92 11.81 -56.79
N ALA A 201 -4.81 11.30 -55.55
CA ALA A 201 -5.67 10.21 -55.11
C ALA A 201 -5.86 10.17 -53.59
N ALA A 202 -7.12 10.06 -53.20
CA ALA A 202 -7.64 10.08 -51.85
C ALA A 202 -7.36 8.80 -51.06
N GLY A 203 -7.32 8.95 -49.73
CA GLY A 203 -7.92 8.04 -48.76
C GLY A 203 -7.48 6.56 -48.75
N SER A 204 -6.55 6.22 -47.85
CA SER A 204 -6.64 4.93 -47.15
C SER A 204 -5.78 4.92 -45.89
N SER A 205 -6.45 5.03 -44.74
CA SER A 205 -5.86 4.73 -43.44
C SER A 205 -5.67 3.22 -43.33
N GLN A 206 -4.47 2.73 -43.66
CA GLN A 206 -4.07 1.36 -43.33
C GLN A 206 -3.88 1.23 -41.81
N VAL A 207 -4.85 0.59 -41.18
CA VAL A 207 -4.79 0.09 -39.81
C VAL A 207 -3.68 -0.96 -39.73
N GLN A 208 -2.60 -0.65 -39.02
CA GLN A 208 -1.55 -1.63 -38.75
C GLN A 208 -2.12 -2.78 -37.89
N PRO A 209 -1.89 -4.06 -38.25
CA PRO A 209 -2.39 -5.19 -37.49
C PRO A 209 -1.73 -5.26 -36.11
N ALA A 210 -2.56 -5.36 -35.08
CA ALA A 210 -2.12 -5.54 -33.71
C ALA A 210 -1.21 -6.77 -33.61
N ASN A 211 -0.03 -6.59 -33.02
CA ASN A 211 0.99 -7.62 -32.86
C ASN A 211 0.45 -8.75 -31.95
N GLU A 212 -0.07 -9.81 -32.56
CA GLU A 212 -0.61 -10.98 -31.86
C GLU A 212 0.51 -11.64 -31.05
N LYS A 213 0.44 -11.45 -29.73
CA LYS A 213 1.39 -12.05 -28.79
C LYS A 213 1.29 -13.57 -28.89
N ARG A 214 2.30 -14.20 -29.47
CA ARG A 214 2.40 -15.67 -29.55
C ARG A 214 2.11 -16.29 -28.18
N PRO A 215 1.26 -17.32 -28.10
CA PRO A 215 0.90 -17.98 -26.85
C PRO A 215 2.16 -18.55 -26.19
N ARG A 216 2.37 -18.20 -24.91
CA ARG A 216 3.54 -18.67 -24.15
C ARG A 216 3.41 -20.17 -23.89
N LYS A 217 4.41 -20.94 -24.27
CA LYS A 217 4.52 -22.38 -23.98
C LYS A 217 5.33 -22.59 -22.69
N CYS A 218 5.00 -23.62 -21.93
CA CYS A 218 5.80 -24.07 -20.80
C CYS A 218 7.19 -24.49 -21.29
N SER A 219 8.25 -23.88 -20.77
CA SER A 219 9.62 -24.22 -21.21
C SER A 219 10.07 -25.63 -20.80
N ALA A 220 9.43 -26.23 -19.79
CA ALA A 220 9.78 -27.58 -19.34
C ALA A 220 9.08 -28.68 -20.17
N CYS A 221 7.77 -28.54 -20.39
CA CYS A 221 6.95 -29.58 -21.02
C CYS A 221 6.35 -29.20 -22.39
N GLY A 222 6.49 -27.95 -22.85
CA GLY A 222 5.98 -27.48 -24.14
C GLY A 222 4.48 -27.13 -24.20
N SER A 223 3.69 -27.47 -23.17
CA SER A 223 2.24 -27.20 -23.15
C SER A 223 1.92 -25.71 -23.09
N THR A 224 0.86 -25.27 -23.76
CA THR A 224 0.33 -23.89 -23.71
C THR A 224 -0.59 -23.63 -22.51
N SER A 225 -0.98 -24.67 -21.76
CA SER A 225 -1.93 -24.55 -20.64
C SER A 225 -1.34 -23.95 -19.36
N HIS A 226 -0.02 -23.96 -19.22
CA HIS A 226 0.67 -23.50 -18.02
C HIS A 226 2.09 -23.01 -18.34
N ASN A 227 2.74 -22.39 -17.35
CA ASN A 227 4.17 -22.05 -17.42
C ASN A 227 5.00 -23.02 -16.56
N ALA A 228 6.32 -23.05 -16.76
CA ALA A 228 7.22 -24.01 -16.08
C ALA A 228 7.27 -23.88 -14.55
N ARG A 229 6.79 -22.76 -13.98
CA ARG A 229 6.70 -22.54 -12.52
C ARG A 229 5.37 -22.98 -11.92
N ASN A 230 4.40 -23.39 -12.74
CA ASN A 230 3.12 -23.87 -12.23
C ASN A 230 3.29 -25.31 -11.72
N SER A 231 2.78 -25.61 -10.52
CA SER A 231 2.82 -26.95 -9.92
C SER A 231 2.05 -28.00 -10.71
N VAL A 232 1.18 -27.56 -11.64
CA VAL A 232 0.46 -28.41 -12.60
C VAL A 232 1.40 -28.97 -13.69
N CYS A 233 2.61 -28.41 -13.85
CA CYS A 233 3.57 -28.94 -14.82
C CYS A 233 4.00 -30.37 -14.44
N PRO A 234 3.88 -31.36 -15.33
CA PRO A 234 4.30 -32.73 -15.03
C PRO A 234 5.80 -32.84 -14.75
N LYS A 235 6.60 -31.90 -15.28
CA LYS A 235 8.05 -31.79 -15.05
C LYS A 235 8.40 -30.74 -13.98
N HIS A 236 7.47 -30.35 -13.11
CA HIS A 236 7.75 -29.39 -12.04
C HIS A 236 8.76 -29.99 -11.05
N PRO A 237 9.82 -29.28 -10.62
CA PRO A 237 10.87 -29.82 -9.74
C PRO A 237 10.35 -30.29 -8.37
N SER A 238 9.18 -29.81 -7.94
CA SER A 238 8.52 -30.30 -6.71
C SER A 238 7.84 -31.66 -6.86
N ARG A 239 7.55 -32.12 -8.07
CA ARG A 239 7.18 -33.52 -8.33
C ARG A 239 8.47 -34.32 -8.39
N LYS A 240 9.02 -34.68 -7.22
CA LYS A 240 9.93 -35.82 -7.17
C LYS A 240 9.09 -37.03 -7.58
N LEU A 241 9.40 -37.61 -8.74
CA LEU A 241 8.88 -38.92 -9.10
C LEU A 241 9.30 -39.89 -7.98
N PRO A 242 8.39 -40.74 -7.48
CA PRO A 242 8.80 -41.82 -6.60
C PRO A 242 9.86 -42.64 -7.35
N SER A 243 11.04 -42.77 -6.75
CA SER A 243 12.15 -43.57 -7.30
C SER A 243 11.65 -45.00 -7.49
N ALA A 244 11.92 -45.58 -8.66
CA ALA A 244 11.42 -46.89 -9.07
C ALA A 244 12.05 -48.09 -8.31
N ASP A 245 12.85 -47.83 -7.26
CA ASP A 245 13.59 -48.86 -6.51
C ASP A 245 12.92 -49.25 -5.18
N GLN A 246 11.60 -49.13 -5.05
CA GLN A 246 10.85 -49.68 -3.90
C GLN A 246 9.99 -50.89 -4.30
N GLU A 247 10.63 -51.92 -4.85
CA GLU A 247 10.08 -53.28 -4.87
C GLU A 247 10.39 -53.97 -3.54
N ASN A 248 9.54 -53.76 -2.51
CA ASN A 248 9.20 -54.72 -1.44
C ASN A 248 8.54 -54.01 -0.25
N ILE A 249 7.21 -53.87 -0.26
CA ILE A 249 6.42 -53.70 0.97
C ILE A 249 5.13 -54.54 0.84
N PRO A 250 4.83 -55.45 1.78
CA PRO A 250 3.59 -56.23 1.80
C PRO A 250 2.36 -55.35 2.16
N PRO A 251 1.13 -55.81 1.85
CA PRO A 251 -0.07 -55.00 2.02
C PRO A 251 -0.44 -54.89 3.51
N ALA A 252 -0.39 -53.68 4.06
CA ALA A 252 -0.91 -53.39 5.40
C ALA A 252 -1.85 -52.18 5.38
N ALA A 253 -3.08 -52.46 5.83
CA ALA A 253 -4.13 -51.62 6.39
C ALA A 253 -4.07 -50.09 6.22
N ALA A 254 -5.19 -49.57 5.68
CA ALA A 254 -5.55 -48.16 5.62
C ALA A 254 -5.27 -47.42 6.95
N SER A 255 -4.34 -46.47 6.89
CA SER A 255 -4.07 -45.51 7.97
C SER A 255 -4.22 -44.09 7.43
N ALA A 256 -4.95 -43.27 8.18
CA ALA A 256 -5.30 -41.89 7.88
C ALA A 256 -4.08 -40.98 7.61
N PRO A 257 -4.26 -39.87 6.86
CA PRO A 257 -3.17 -38.97 6.50
C PRO A 257 -2.59 -38.27 7.75
N THR A 258 -1.41 -38.70 8.17
CA THR A 258 -0.61 -37.98 9.16
C THR A 258 0.05 -36.77 8.49
N THR A 259 -0.52 -35.58 8.70
CA THR A 259 0.14 -34.32 8.36
C THR A 259 1.47 -34.24 9.11
N GLY A 260 2.59 -34.35 8.38
CA GLY A 260 3.93 -34.24 8.94
C GLY A 260 4.09 -32.94 9.71
N LYS A 261 4.22 -33.04 11.04
CA LYS A 261 4.46 -31.89 11.92
C LYS A 261 5.84 -31.32 11.61
N GLN A 262 5.90 -30.19 10.89
CA GLN A 262 7.16 -29.47 10.71
C GLN A 262 7.63 -28.88 12.06
N LYS A 263 8.91 -29.08 12.40
CA LYS A 263 9.57 -28.42 13.53
C LYS A 263 9.86 -26.96 13.17
N CYS A 264 9.67 -26.07 14.14
CA CYS A 264 10.12 -24.68 14.02
C CYS A 264 11.64 -24.63 14.07
N GLY A 265 12.31 -24.16 13.01
CA GLY A 265 13.78 -24.10 12.94
C GLY A 265 14.45 -23.14 13.95
N LYS A 266 13.67 -22.39 14.76
CA LYS A 266 14.20 -21.45 15.77
C LYS A 266 14.06 -21.94 17.22
N CYS A 267 12.92 -22.53 17.57
CA CYS A 267 12.66 -23.04 18.92
C CYS A 267 12.56 -24.57 18.99
N ASN A 268 12.74 -25.25 17.85
CA ASN A 268 12.66 -26.71 17.67
C ASN A 268 11.34 -27.39 18.09
N ASN A 269 10.31 -26.63 18.46
CA ASN A 269 8.98 -27.12 18.80
C ASN A 269 8.13 -27.40 17.57
N TYR A 270 7.22 -28.37 17.70
CA TYR A 270 6.26 -28.75 16.67
C TYR A 270 5.03 -27.84 16.67
N GLY A 271 4.33 -27.78 15.53
CA GLY A 271 3.02 -27.12 15.42
C GLY A 271 3.04 -25.67 14.92
N HIS A 272 4.21 -25.10 14.62
CA HIS A 272 4.31 -23.80 13.96
C HIS A 272 5.57 -23.69 13.10
N ASN A 273 5.53 -22.80 12.10
CA ASN A 273 6.69 -22.46 11.26
C ASN A 273 7.38 -21.20 11.81
N ALA A 274 8.72 -21.14 11.74
CA ALA A 274 9.55 -20.00 12.15
C ALA A 274 9.16 -18.65 11.51
N ARG A 275 8.37 -18.64 10.42
CA ARG A 275 7.83 -17.41 9.81
C ARG A 275 6.63 -16.81 10.53
N ASN A 276 5.93 -17.58 11.38
CA ASN A 276 4.73 -17.09 12.06
C ASN A 276 5.10 -16.45 13.41
N ARG A 277 5.56 -15.19 13.36
CA ARG A 277 6.10 -14.44 14.52
C ARG A 277 5.18 -14.40 15.74
N ARG A 278 3.85 -14.48 15.53
CA ARG A 278 2.89 -14.39 16.63
C ARG A 278 2.88 -15.61 17.54
N VAL A 279 3.34 -16.76 17.06
CA VAL A 279 3.17 -18.06 17.74
C VAL A 279 4.49 -18.62 18.29
N CYS A 280 5.63 -18.07 17.87
CA CYS A 280 6.94 -18.52 18.36
C CYS A 280 7.30 -17.79 19.66
N PRO A 281 7.33 -18.45 20.83
CA PRO A 281 7.59 -17.79 22.12
C PRO A 281 8.97 -17.13 22.18
N MET A 282 9.97 -17.70 21.50
CA MET A 282 11.32 -17.15 21.39
C MET A 282 11.41 -15.83 20.60
N GLN A 283 10.38 -15.46 19.83
CA GLN A 283 10.34 -14.17 19.12
C GLN A 283 9.58 -13.09 19.89
N GLN A 284 8.85 -13.45 20.95
CA GLN A 284 8.13 -12.47 21.77
C GLN A 284 9.06 -11.83 22.82
N THR A 285 10.12 -12.52 23.24
CA THR A 285 11.04 -12.04 24.28
C THR A 285 12.13 -11.09 23.77
N SER A 286 12.30 -10.93 22.46
CA SER A 286 13.35 -10.04 21.91
C SER A 286 12.95 -8.56 21.87
N ASP A 287 11.70 -8.23 22.17
CA ASP A 287 11.18 -6.84 22.13
C ASP A 287 10.97 -6.25 23.54
N ALA A 288 11.38 -6.96 24.61
CA ALA A 288 11.34 -6.43 25.97
C ALA A 288 12.54 -5.48 26.22
N ASN A 289 12.23 -4.19 26.23
CA ASN A 289 13.16 -3.08 26.45
C ASN A 289 13.74 -3.09 27.89
N PRO A 290 15.07 -3.21 28.09
CA PRO A 290 15.67 -3.09 29.41
C PRO A 290 15.93 -1.59 29.71
N SER A 291 14.94 -0.91 30.26
CA SER A 291 15.13 0.44 30.84
C SER A 291 14.16 0.64 31.99
N ALA A 292 14.52 0.05 33.13
CA ALA A 292 14.01 0.40 34.45
C ALA A 292 15.03 -0.06 35.49
N ALA A 293 16.14 0.67 35.58
CA ALA A 293 17.08 0.60 36.71
C ALA A 293 17.89 1.91 36.72
N SER A 294 17.35 2.94 37.37
CA SER A 294 18.01 4.02 38.14
C SER A 294 17.02 5.16 38.34
#